data_AF-A0A6L9ED75-F1
#
_entry.id   AF-A0A6L9ED75-F1
#
_cell.length_a   1.000
_cell.length_b   1.000
_cell.length_c   1.000
_cell.angle_alpha   90.00
_cell.angle_beta   90.00
_cell.angle_gamma   90.00
#
_symmetry.space_group_name_H-M   'P 1'
#
loop_
_entity.id
_entity.type
_entity.pdbx_description
1 polymer ?
#
loop_
_entity_poly.entity_id
_entity_poly.type
_entity_poly.pdbx_seq_one_letter_code
_entity_poly.pdbx_strand_id
1 'polypeptide(L)'
;MSQKIYIPESVRAVSDFYGDLLYDIDQFENIKDHLEAIAARMWEGVQQKHDGVLNEISNYHWKHLGKDKATLVEEDLDHEDCRQAIANEFGFRRWSEVLHLNRPYNGDFERAINLMLAGELKELDILLTANDKLLNSKSDYGHKATLLHYAVSNGVELWRQRVPLNLPEIVELLIQKGINTRAKMKVYNGEYAAAELLLSSAHPLEAGVLPELRKLFQV
;
A
#
# COMPACT_ATOMS: atom_id res chain seq x y z
N MET A 1 13.04 21.74 3.29
CA MET A 1 13.49 21.15 2.01
C MET A 1 12.62 19.95 1.78
N SER A 2 11.99 19.80 0.61
CA SER A 2 11.16 18.62 0.34
C SER A 2 12.04 17.36 0.41
N GLN A 3 11.61 16.34 1.15
CA GLN A 3 12.35 15.08 1.22
C GLN A 3 12.38 14.40 -0.15
N LYS A 4 13.51 13.77 -0.48
CA LYS A 4 13.63 13.01 -1.72
C LYS A 4 12.92 11.66 -1.53
N ILE A 5 12.03 11.32 -2.46
CA ILE A 5 11.26 10.08 -2.43
C ILE A 5 11.61 9.25 -3.66
N TYR A 6 12.02 8.01 -3.45
CA TYR A 6 12.12 7.02 -4.51
C TYR A 6 10.73 6.48 -4.85
N ILE A 7 10.36 6.58 -6.12
CA ILE A 7 9.09 6.08 -6.64
C ILE A 7 9.42 5.25 -7.90
N PRO A 8 9.25 3.92 -7.85
CA PRO A 8 9.40 3.05 -9.02
C PRO A 8 8.47 3.46 -10.15
N GLU A 9 8.85 3.15 -11.39
CA GLU A 9 8.05 3.54 -12.56
C GLU A 9 6.64 2.93 -12.55
N SER A 10 6.51 1.67 -12.13
CA SER A 10 5.20 1.02 -11.98
C SER A 10 4.30 1.73 -10.97
N VAL A 11 4.86 2.17 -9.84
CA VAL A 11 4.15 2.91 -8.79
C VAL A 11 3.74 4.29 -9.28
N ARG A 12 4.62 4.96 -10.05
CA ARG A 12 4.33 6.26 -10.68
C ARG A 12 3.19 6.14 -11.69
N ALA A 13 3.27 5.18 -12.62
CA ALA A 13 2.25 4.99 -13.65
C ALA A 13 0.85 4.75 -13.07
N VAL A 14 0.75 3.97 -11.98
CA VAL A 14 -0.50 3.77 -11.24
C VAL A 14 -0.93 5.06 -10.56
N SER A 15 -0.04 5.72 -9.82
CA SER A 15 -0.35 6.96 -9.10
C SER A 15 -0.84 8.07 -10.03
N ASP A 16 -0.22 8.22 -11.20
CA ASP A 16 -0.57 9.24 -12.20
C ASP A 16 -1.93 8.95 -12.85
N PHE A 17 -2.28 7.67 -13.03
CA PHE A 17 -3.55 7.26 -13.64
C PHE A 17 -4.76 7.47 -12.74
N TYR A 18 -4.65 7.07 -11.47
CA TYR A 18 -5.72 7.23 -10.48
C TYR A 18 -5.76 8.66 -9.91
N GLY A 19 -4.61 9.32 -9.78
CA GLY A 19 -4.52 10.69 -9.28
C GLY A 19 -5.02 10.82 -7.83
N ASP A 20 -5.75 11.91 -7.58
CA ASP A 20 -6.26 12.26 -6.25
C ASP A 20 -7.23 11.21 -5.68
N LEU A 21 -7.85 10.38 -6.54
CA LEU A 21 -8.75 9.32 -6.12
C LEU A 21 -8.11 8.43 -5.05
N LEU A 22 -6.82 8.10 -5.16
CA LEU A 22 -6.12 7.24 -4.18
C LEU A 22 -6.08 7.82 -2.75
N TYR A 23 -6.25 9.14 -2.62
CA TYR A 23 -6.14 9.89 -1.38
C TYR A 23 -7.47 10.45 -0.86
N ASP A 24 -8.52 10.44 -1.68
CA ASP A 24 -9.82 11.08 -1.43
C ASP A 24 -10.71 10.33 -0.41
N ILE A 25 -10.11 9.75 0.64
CA ILE A 25 -10.80 8.94 1.65
C ILE A 25 -11.96 9.67 2.35
N ASP A 26 -11.89 11.01 2.44
CA ASP A 26 -12.91 11.85 3.06
C ASP A 26 -14.10 12.15 2.12
N GLN A 27 -13.98 11.88 0.82
CA GLN A 27 -15.07 12.04 -0.16
C GLN A 27 -16.02 10.84 -0.17
N PHE A 28 -15.66 9.74 0.50
CA PHE A 28 -16.44 8.51 0.53
C PHE A 28 -16.95 8.24 1.95
N GLU A 29 -18.21 7.79 2.05
CA GLU A 29 -18.83 7.47 3.34
C GLU A 29 -18.12 6.30 4.04
N ASN A 30 -17.59 5.36 3.27
CA ASN A 30 -16.95 4.16 3.77
C ASN A 30 -15.91 3.60 2.78
N ILE A 31 -15.08 2.68 3.28
CA ILE A 31 -14.01 2.05 2.51
C ILE A 31 -14.54 1.34 1.26
N LYS A 32 -15.69 0.65 1.37
CA LYS A 32 -16.28 -0.09 0.24
C LYS A 32 -16.59 0.84 -0.93
N ASP A 33 -17.21 1.99 -0.67
CA ASP A 33 -17.56 2.95 -1.73
C ASP A 33 -16.31 3.52 -2.40
N HIS A 34 -15.25 3.77 -1.63
CA HIS A 34 -13.97 4.21 -2.18
C HIS A 34 -13.31 3.14 -3.07
N LEU A 35 -13.22 1.89 -2.60
CA LEU A 35 -12.65 0.80 -3.41
C LEU A 35 -13.49 0.51 -4.66
N GLU A 36 -14.80 0.68 -4.62
CA GLU A 36 -15.68 0.57 -5.79
C GLU A 36 -15.34 1.64 -6.83
N ALA A 37 -15.10 2.88 -6.38
CA ALA A 37 -14.67 3.97 -7.27
C ALA A 37 -13.29 3.68 -7.90
N ILE A 38 -12.35 3.13 -7.13
CA ILE A 38 -11.04 2.70 -7.65
C ILE A 38 -11.22 1.58 -8.69
N ALA A 39 -12.07 0.58 -8.43
CA ALA A 39 -12.33 -0.50 -9.39
C ALA A 39 -12.98 0.02 -10.68
N ALA A 40 -13.91 0.96 -10.59
CA ALA A 40 -14.49 1.61 -11.76
C ALA A 40 -13.44 2.40 -12.56
N ARG A 41 -12.53 3.10 -11.87
CA ARG A 41 -11.41 3.80 -12.51
C ARG A 41 -10.42 2.83 -13.17
N MET A 42 -10.14 1.69 -12.53
CA MET A 42 -9.35 0.62 -13.13
C MET A 42 -9.98 0.13 -14.43
N TRP A 43 -11.30 -0.05 -14.46
CA TRP A 43 -12.03 -0.45 -15.67
C TRP A 43 -11.85 0.53 -16.83
N GLU A 44 -11.91 1.84 -16.58
CA GLU A 44 -11.59 2.85 -17.60
C GLU A 44 -10.16 2.68 -18.14
N GLY A 45 -9.22 2.30 -17.28
CA GLY A 45 -7.83 2.03 -17.65
C GLY A 45 -7.68 0.78 -18.52
N VAL A 46 -8.43 -0.29 -18.21
CA VAL A 46 -8.50 -1.49 -19.05
C VAL A 46 -9.02 -1.14 -20.45
N GLN A 47 -10.10 -0.37 -20.54
CA GLN A 47 -10.68 0.05 -21.82
C GLN A 47 -9.68 0.89 -22.66
N GLN A 48 -8.82 1.66 -22.00
CA GLN A 48 -7.77 2.45 -22.63
C GLN A 48 -6.48 1.67 -22.89
N LYS A 49 -6.41 0.39 -22.50
CA LYS A 49 -5.20 -0.44 -22.55
C LYS A 49 -4.03 0.22 -21.81
N HIS A 50 -4.33 0.85 -20.67
CA HIS A 50 -3.35 1.62 -19.91
C HIS A 50 -2.31 0.70 -19.26
N ASP A 51 -1.05 0.93 -19.59
CA ASP A 51 0.08 0.08 -19.19
C ASP A 51 0.21 -0.14 -17.68
N GLY A 52 0.01 0.91 -16.88
CA GLY A 52 0.08 0.82 -15.42
C GLY A 52 -1.02 -0.05 -14.83
N VAL A 53 -2.23 0.03 -15.39
CA VAL A 53 -3.41 -0.71 -14.94
C VAL A 53 -3.30 -2.19 -15.32
N LEU A 54 -2.87 -2.48 -16.55
CA LEU A 54 -2.63 -3.88 -16.96
C LEU A 54 -1.51 -4.53 -16.12
N ASN A 55 -0.47 -3.76 -15.78
CA ASN A 55 0.56 -4.24 -14.87
C ASN A 55 0.03 -4.50 -13.45
N GLU A 56 -0.85 -3.63 -12.94
CA GLU A 56 -1.52 -3.84 -11.65
C GLU A 56 -2.38 -5.11 -11.65
N ILE A 57 -3.20 -5.33 -12.67
CA ILE A 57 -3.98 -6.57 -12.84
C ILE A 57 -3.06 -7.80 -12.88
N SER A 58 -1.95 -7.74 -13.63
CA SER A 58 -0.95 -8.82 -13.67
C SER A 58 -0.30 -9.11 -12.30
N ASN A 59 -0.27 -8.15 -11.38
CA ASN A 59 0.35 -8.33 -10.06
C ASN A 59 -0.62 -8.79 -8.98
N TYR A 60 -1.91 -8.47 -9.12
CA TYR A 60 -2.86 -8.67 -8.03
C TYR A 60 -4.05 -9.57 -8.39
N HIS A 61 -4.44 -9.68 -9.66
CA HIS A 61 -5.54 -10.57 -10.01
C HIS A 61 -5.07 -12.02 -10.14
N TRP A 62 -5.54 -12.90 -9.25
CA TRP A 62 -5.07 -14.30 -9.15
C TRP A 62 -5.15 -15.12 -10.45
N LYS A 63 -6.13 -14.88 -11.35
CA LYS A 63 -6.21 -15.56 -12.67
C LYS A 63 -5.22 -15.02 -13.71
N HIS A 64 -4.72 -13.81 -13.49
CA HIS A 64 -3.91 -13.05 -14.44
C HIS A 64 -2.48 -12.84 -13.95
N LEU A 65 -2.10 -13.47 -12.82
CA LEU A 65 -0.78 -13.31 -12.21
C LEU A 65 0.35 -13.59 -13.21
N GLY A 66 1.21 -12.60 -13.39
CA GLY A 66 2.40 -12.67 -14.24
C GLY A 66 2.14 -12.69 -15.74
N LYS A 67 0.89 -12.49 -16.20
CA LYS A 67 0.60 -12.35 -17.62
C LYS A 67 1.18 -11.04 -18.16
N ASP A 68 1.79 -11.09 -19.34
CA ASP A 68 2.25 -9.87 -19.99
C ASP A 68 1.08 -9.02 -20.52
N LYS A 69 1.38 -7.75 -20.81
CA LYS A 69 0.39 -6.78 -21.29
C LYS A 69 -0.28 -7.20 -22.59
N ALA A 70 0.48 -7.78 -23.52
CA ALA A 70 -0.06 -8.20 -24.81
C ALA A 70 -1.11 -9.30 -24.62
N THR A 71 -0.86 -10.23 -23.71
CA THR A 71 -1.82 -11.26 -23.32
C THR A 71 -3.06 -10.63 -22.69
N LEU A 72 -2.90 -9.71 -21.74
CA LEU A 72 -4.05 -9.08 -21.07
C LEU A 72 -4.92 -8.22 -21.98
N VAL A 73 -4.35 -7.61 -23.01
CA VAL A 73 -5.11 -6.83 -24.01
C VAL A 73 -6.04 -7.70 -24.85
N GLU A 74 -5.69 -8.96 -25.07
CA GLU A 74 -6.48 -9.93 -25.84
C GLU A 74 -7.47 -10.72 -24.98
N GLU A 75 -7.40 -10.57 -23.65
CA GLU A 75 -8.36 -11.16 -22.73
C GLU A 75 -9.65 -10.34 -22.70
N ASP A 76 -10.78 -11.01 -22.52
CA ASP A 76 -12.09 -10.38 -22.34
C ASP A 76 -12.26 -9.95 -20.87
N LEU A 77 -11.35 -9.08 -20.41
CA LEU A 77 -11.41 -8.52 -19.05
C LEU A 77 -12.70 -7.74 -18.88
N ASP A 78 -13.33 -7.89 -17.73
CA ASP A 78 -14.54 -7.15 -17.38
C ASP A 78 -14.40 -6.36 -16.07
N HIS A 79 -15.50 -5.74 -15.65
CA HIS A 79 -15.55 -4.96 -14.43
C HIS A 79 -15.38 -5.82 -13.16
N GLU A 80 -15.75 -7.10 -13.19
CA GLU A 80 -15.56 -8.03 -12.07
C GLU A 80 -14.09 -8.42 -11.92
N ASP A 81 -13.35 -8.56 -13.02
CA ASP A 81 -11.89 -8.74 -12.95
C ASP A 81 -11.22 -7.51 -12.29
N CYS A 82 -11.68 -6.29 -12.59
CA CYS A 82 -11.18 -5.07 -11.94
C CYS A 82 -11.48 -5.05 -10.44
N ARG A 83 -12.73 -5.35 -10.04
CA ARG A 83 -13.11 -5.50 -8.63
C ARG A 83 -12.26 -6.56 -7.93
N GLN A 84 -12.03 -7.70 -8.56
CA GLN A 84 -11.25 -8.78 -7.98
C GLN A 84 -9.77 -8.42 -7.87
N ALA A 85 -9.21 -7.67 -8.83
CA ALA A 85 -7.84 -7.16 -8.77
C ALA A 85 -7.67 -6.19 -7.59
N ILE A 86 -8.57 -5.21 -7.45
CA ILE A 86 -8.58 -4.26 -6.33
C ILE A 86 -8.78 -4.99 -5.00
N ALA A 87 -9.69 -5.96 -4.91
CA ALA A 87 -9.83 -6.76 -3.70
C ALA A 87 -8.49 -7.39 -3.28
N ASN A 88 -7.78 -8.00 -4.24
CA ASN A 88 -6.52 -8.68 -3.96
C ASN A 88 -5.37 -7.72 -3.63
N GLU A 89 -5.29 -6.57 -4.28
CA GLU A 89 -4.30 -5.53 -3.97
C GLU A 89 -4.42 -5.02 -2.53
N PHE A 90 -5.65 -4.86 -2.05
CA PHE A 90 -5.93 -4.43 -0.68
C PHE A 90 -6.02 -5.63 0.29
N GLY A 91 -5.63 -6.83 -0.14
CA GLY A 91 -5.48 -8.02 0.69
C GLY A 91 -6.74 -8.77 1.05
N PHE A 92 -7.85 -8.46 0.39
CA PHE A 92 -9.07 -9.25 0.43
C PHE A 92 -8.94 -10.42 -0.54
N ARG A 93 -9.54 -11.56 -0.17
CA ARG A 93 -9.50 -12.73 -1.06
C ARG A 93 -10.44 -12.55 -2.25
N ARG A 94 -11.57 -11.90 -2.03
CA ARG A 94 -12.68 -11.75 -2.99
C ARG A 94 -13.38 -10.42 -2.77
N TRP A 95 -13.99 -9.88 -3.81
CA TRP A 95 -14.77 -8.64 -3.75
C TRP A 95 -15.89 -8.68 -2.70
N SER A 96 -16.50 -9.85 -2.48
CA SER A 96 -17.55 -10.01 -1.46
C SER A 96 -17.11 -9.63 -0.04
N GLU A 97 -15.81 -9.71 0.28
CA GLU A 97 -15.29 -9.28 1.58
C GLU A 97 -15.26 -7.74 1.71
N VAL A 98 -15.04 -7.04 0.60
CA VAL A 98 -15.07 -5.57 0.52
C VAL A 98 -16.47 -5.04 0.82
N LEU A 99 -17.51 -5.74 0.35
CA LEU A 99 -18.92 -5.38 0.58
C LEU A 99 -19.30 -5.26 2.07
N HIS A 100 -18.51 -5.85 2.98
CA HIS A 100 -18.73 -5.77 4.41
C HIS A 100 -18.07 -4.54 5.08
N LEU A 101 -17.29 -3.74 4.36
CA LEU A 101 -16.57 -2.57 4.88
C LEU A 101 -17.45 -1.31 4.90
N ASN A 102 -18.63 -1.40 5.51
CA ASN A 102 -19.56 -0.28 5.68
C ASN A 102 -19.19 0.60 6.89
N ARG A 103 -17.91 0.98 6.98
CA ARG A 103 -17.38 1.85 8.03
C ARG A 103 -16.45 2.90 7.42
N PRO A 104 -16.36 4.09 8.01
CA PRO A 104 -15.41 5.10 7.57
C PRO A 104 -13.97 4.63 7.80
N TYR A 105 -13.04 5.29 7.12
CA TYR A 105 -11.62 5.13 7.36
C TYR A 105 -11.23 5.53 8.79
N ASN A 106 -10.18 4.91 9.31
CA ASN A 106 -9.41 5.48 10.42
C ASN A 106 -8.52 6.61 9.87
N GLY A 107 -9.05 7.83 9.81
CA GLY A 107 -8.37 8.98 9.21
C GLY A 107 -6.99 9.27 9.80
N ASP A 108 -6.81 9.13 11.12
CA ASP A 108 -5.51 9.32 11.76
C ASP A 108 -4.47 8.28 11.30
N PHE A 109 -4.90 7.02 11.13
CA PHE A 109 -4.03 5.96 10.65
C PHE A 109 -3.63 6.15 9.18
N GLU A 110 -4.60 6.49 8.32
CA GLU A 110 -4.32 6.81 6.91
C GLU A 110 -3.41 8.05 6.77
N ARG A 111 -3.64 9.07 7.60
CA ARG A 111 -2.76 10.25 7.67
C ARG A 111 -1.36 9.88 8.12
N ALA A 112 -1.20 9.02 9.11
CA ALA A 112 0.12 8.57 9.57
C ALA A 112 0.89 7.84 8.46
N ILE A 113 0.21 7.01 7.66
CA ILE A 113 0.81 6.36 6.49
C ILE A 113 1.25 7.41 5.47
N ASN A 114 0.40 8.37 5.14
CA ASN A 114 0.71 9.40 4.17
C ASN A 114 1.89 10.28 4.61
N LEU A 115 1.93 10.72 5.87
CA LEU A 115 3.05 11.48 6.43
C LEU A 115 4.36 10.68 6.38
N MET A 116 4.31 9.39 6.76
CA MET A 116 5.46 8.51 6.69
C MET A 116 5.97 8.37 5.25
N LEU A 117 5.11 8.05 4.29
CA LEU A 117 5.49 7.85 2.89
C LEU A 117 5.91 9.14 2.19
N ALA A 118 5.49 10.30 2.70
CA ALA A 118 5.94 11.63 2.27
C ALA A 118 7.28 12.05 2.89
N GLY A 119 7.81 11.31 3.87
CA GLY A 119 9.03 11.67 4.58
C GLY A 119 8.84 12.72 5.67
N GLU A 120 7.60 13.02 6.07
CA GLU A 120 7.22 14.10 7.00
C GLU A 120 7.41 13.69 8.47
N LEU A 121 8.66 13.44 8.85
CA LEU A 121 9.06 12.92 10.16
C LEU A 121 8.48 13.73 11.33
N LYS A 122 8.55 15.06 11.25
CA LYS A 122 8.11 15.95 12.34
C LYS A 122 6.61 15.89 12.54
N GLU A 123 5.83 15.97 11.46
CA GLU A 123 4.38 15.92 11.53
C GLU A 123 3.88 14.54 11.95
N LEU A 124 4.58 13.48 11.52
CA LEU A 124 4.33 12.12 12.00
C LEU A 124 4.59 11.99 13.50
N ASP A 125 5.70 12.54 14.02
CA ASP A 125 6.01 12.54 15.45
C ASP A 125 4.94 13.27 16.28
N ILE A 126 4.47 14.43 15.80
CA ILE A 126 3.38 15.18 16.42
C ILE A 126 2.11 14.32 16.48
N LEU A 127 1.72 13.71 15.35
CA LEU A 127 0.52 12.87 15.28
C LEU A 127 0.60 11.66 16.21
N LEU A 128 1.73 10.95 16.22
CA LEU A 128 1.94 9.77 17.08
C LEU A 128 2.01 10.13 18.56
N THR A 129 2.48 11.34 18.89
CA THR A 129 2.50 11.83 20.27
C THR A 129 1.09 12.21 20.74
N ALA A 130 0.26 12.76 19.85
CA ALA A 130 -1.13 13.07 20.15
C ALA A 130 -2.02 11.81 20.23
N ASN A 131 -1.70 10.77 19.46
CA ASN A 131 -2.45 9.53 19.39
C ASN A 131 -1.52 8.29 19.32
N ASP A 132 -1.06 7.83 20.48
CA ASP A 132 -0.13 6.69 20.62
C ASP A 132 -0.75 5.34 20.21
N LYS A 133 -2.07 5.22 20.21
CA LYS A 133 -2.81 4.02 19.78
C LYS A 133 -2.52 3.64 18.32
N LEU A 134 -2.07 4.60 17.51
CA LEU A 134 -1.67 4.35 16.11
C LEU A 134 -0.51 3.35 16.00
N LEU A 135 0.36 3.28 17.00
CA LEU A 135 1.49 2.33 17.03
C LEU A 135 1.02 0.87 17.10
N ASN A 136 -0.16 0.61 17.65
CA ASN A 136 -0.75 -0.72 17.74
C ASN A 136 -1.88 -0.95 16.72
N SER A 137 -2.18 0.06 15.90
CA SER A 137 -3.26 -0.01 14.91
C SER A 137 -2.85 -0.83 13.69
N LYS A 138 -3.84 -1.39 13.02
CA LYS A 138 -3.72 -2.09 11.75
C LYS A 138 -4.67 -1.46 10.74
N SER A 139 -4.28 -1.48 9.48
CA SER A 139 -5.14 -1.09 8.37
C SER A 139 -6.46 -1.84 8.40
N ASP A 140 -7.53 -1.14 8.05
CA ASP A 140 -8.85 -1.75 7.90
C ASP A 140 -8.97 -2.62 6.65
N TYR A 141 -7.99 -2.56 5.74
CA TYR A 141 -7.86 -3.45 4.59
C TYR A 141 -7.62 -4.91 4.98
N GLY A 142 -7.66 -5.81 3.99
CA GLY A 142 -7.59 -7.26 4.20
C GLY A 142 -6.22 -7.71 4.71
N HIS A 143 -5.14 -7.04 4.28
CA HIS A 143 -3.78 -7.33 4.75
C HIS A 143 -3.58 -7.12 6.25
N LYS A 144 -4.34 -6.22 6.88
CA LYS A 144 -4.15 -5.81 8.28
C LYS A 144 -2.71 -5.32 8.57
N ALA A 145 -2.14 -4.58 7.62
CA ALA A 145 -0.80 -4.00 7.70
C ALA A 145 -0.68 -2.98 8.85
N THR A 146 0.47 -2.92 9.51
CA THR A 146 0.82 -1.85 10.48
C THR A 146 1.64 -0.76 9.78
N LEU A 147 1.94 0.34 10.47
CA LEU A 147 2.85 1.37 9.94
C LEU A 147 4.22 0.79 9.50
N LEU A 148 4.78 -0.17 10.24
CA LEU A 148 6.04 -0.81 9.83
C LEU A 148 5.93 -1.64 8.55
N HIS A 149 4.77 -2.22 8.27
CA HIS A 149 4.58 -2.97 7.02
C HIS A 149 4.53 -2.03 5.81
N TYR A 150 3.88 -0.87 5.97
CA TYR A 150 3.91 0.18 4.96
C TYR A 150 5.33 0.73 4.74
N ALA A 151 6.13 0.88 5.81
CA ALA A 151 7.50 1.35 5.70
C ALA A 151 8.36 0.45 4.78
N VAL A 152 8.20 -0.88 4.85
CA VAL A 152 9.06 -1.80 4.07
C VAL A 152 8.64 -1.93 2.59
N SER A 153 7.55 -1.27 2.17
CA SER A 153 7.08 -1.22 0.78
C SER A 153 7.04 -2.60 0.11
N ASN A 154 6.41 -3.58 0.76
CA ASN A 154 6.29 -4.93 0.23
C ASN A 154 5.01 -5.58 0.76
N GLY A 155 4.18 -6.11 -0.15
CA GLY A 155 2.92 -6.74 0.22
C GLY A 155 1.81 -5.77 0.63
N VAL A 156 1.92 -4.51 0.21
CA VAL A 156 0.88 -3.48 0.37
C VAL A 156 0.44 -2.97 -1.00
N GLU A 157 -0.52 -2.05 -1.02
CA GLU A 157 -1.07 -1.47 -2.24
C GLU A 157 0.04 -0.87 -3.11
N LEU A 158 0.00 -1.10 -4.43
CA LEU A 158 1.09 -0.81 -5.36
C LEU A 158 1.49 0.66 -5.29
N TRP A 159 0.50 1.55 -5.30
CA TRP A 159 0.69 3.00 -5.26
C TRP A 159 1.34 3.50 -3.95
N ARG A 160 1.26 2.71 -2.86
CA ARG A 160 1.88 2.99 -1.55
C ARG A 160 3.33 2.52 -1.44
N GLN A 161 3.84 1.74 -2.40
CA GLN A 161 5.21 1.21 -2.38
C GLN A 161 6.26 2.26 -2.82
N ARG A 162 6.29 3.37 -2.09
CA ARG A 162 7.24 4.49 -2.28
C ARG A 162 8.15 4.62 -1.06
N VAL A 163 9.39 5.03 -1.30
CA VAL A 163 10.44 5.00 -0.27
C VAL A 163 11.05 6.38 -0.09
N PRO A 164 10.69 7.14 0.96
CA PRO A 164 11.39 8.37 1.29
C PRO A 164 12.82 8.06 1.74
N LEU A 165 13.81 8.87 1.36
CA LEU A 165 15.21 8.56 1.69
C LEU A 165 15.52 8.65 3.19
N ASN A 166 14.71 9.38 3.96
CA ASN A 166 14.77 9.41 5.41
C ASN A 166 13.93 8.31 6.09
N LEU A 167 13.48 7.28 5.36
CA LEU A 167 12.72 6.17 5.93
C LEU A 167 13.43 5.48 7.12
N PRO A 168 14.76 5.29 7.15
CA PRO A 168 15.45 4.75 8.33
C PRO A 168 15.17 5.57 9.61
N GLU A 169 15.21 6.89 9.52
CA GLU A 169 14.93 7.79 10.65
C GLU A 169 13.47 7.67 11.12
N ILE A 170 12.54 7.50 10.17
CA ILE A 170 11.12 7.30 10.48
C ILE A 170 10.90 5.94 11.16
N VAL A 171 11.52 4.87 10.67
CA VAL A 171 11.43 3.54 11.29
C VAL A 171 12.06 3.55 12.68
N GLU A 172 13.19 4.23 12.86
CA GLU A 172 13.81 4.43 14.16
C GLU A 172 12.86 5.14 15.13
N LEU A 173 12.20 6.23 14.70
CA LEU A 173 11.19 6.93 15.51
C LEU A 173 10.05 5.99 15.95
N LEU A 174 9.51 5.18 15.02
CA LEU A 174 8.43 4.24 15.33
C LEU A 174 8.89 3.21 16.38
N ILE A 175 10.10 2.67 16.25
CA ILE A 175 10.69 1.72 17.20
C ILE A 175 10.91 2.38 18.57
N GLN A 176 11.47 3.58 18.61
CA GLN A 176 11.70 4.33 19.85
C GLN A 176 10.38 4.63 20.59
N LYS A 177 9.29 4.84 19.85
CA LYS A 177 7.94 5.01 20.42
C LYS A 177 7.28 3.70 20.85
N GLY A 178 7.91 2.54 20.62
CA GLY A 178 7.42 1.25 21.10
C GLY A 178 6.48 0.50 20.16
N ILE A 179 6.55 0.76 18.84
CA ILE A 179 5.81 -0.05 17.86
C ILE A 179 6.20 -1.53 17.98
N ASN A 180 5.22 -2.43 17.86
CA ASN A 180 5.49 -3.87 17.89
C ASN A 180 6.11 -4.34 16.57
N THR A 181 7.43 -4.52 16.54
CA THR A 181 8.20 -5.00 15.37
C THR A 181 7.87 -6.44 14.95
N ARG A 182 7.23 -7.22 15.83
CA ARG A 182 6.82 -8.61 15.59
C ARG A 182 5.36 -8.74 15.19
N ALA A 183 4.62 -7.63 15.11
CA ALA A 183 3.25 -7.67 14.60
C ALA A 183 3.26 -8.20 13.17
N LYS A 184 2.33 -9.11 12.86
CA LYS A 184 2.20 -9.72 11.54
C LYS A 184 1.03 -9.14 10.74
N MET A 185 1.21 -9.09 9.43
CA MET A 185 0.16 -8.85 8.44
C MET A 185 -0.08 -10.10 7.58
N LYS A 186 -1.25 -10.20 6.96
CA LYS A 186 -1.61 -11.30 6.06
C LYS A 186 -1.28 -10.93 4.62
N VAL A 187 -0.34 -11.62 4.01
CA VAL A 187 0.03 -11.39 2.59
C VAL A 187 0.67 -12.63 2.00
N TYR A 188 0.67 -12.78 0.68
CA TYR A 188 1.30 -13.91 -0.03
C TYR A 188 0.89 -15.29 0.51
N ASN A 189 -0.37 -15.42 0.91
CA ASN A 189 -0.93 -16.63 1.52
C ASN A 189 -0.23 -17.07 2.83
N GLY A 190 0.39 -16.13 3.54
CA GLY A 190 1.05 -16.33 4.82
C GLY A 190 0.89 -15.14 5.77
N GLU A 191 1.63 -15.18 6.88
CA GLU A 191 1.68 -14.09 7.86
C GLU A 191 3.12 -13.71 8.16
N TYR A 192 3.45 -12.45 7.91
CA TYR A 192 4.81 -11.94 7.96
C TYR A 192 4.89 -10.68 8.80
N ALA A 193 5.97 -10.53 9.56
CA ALA A 193 6.37 -9.27 10.16
C ALA A 193 7.12 -8.39 9.13
N ALA A 194 7.20 -7.09 9.40
CA ALA A 194 7.90 -6.14 8.53
C ALA A 194 9.36 -6.53 8.23
N ALA A 195 10.08 -7.04 9.23
CA ALA A 195 11.46 -7.49 9.05
C ALA A 195 11.60 -8.64 8.04
N GLU A 196 10.63 -9.57 8.01
CA GLU A 196 10.63 -10.71 7.09
C GLU A 196 10.38 -10.24 5.64
N LEU A 197 9.46 -9.31 5.45
CA LEU A 197 9.14 -8.73 4.13
C LEU A 197 10.25 -7.82 3.61
N LEU A 198 10.98 -7.13 4.48
CA LEU A 198 12.11 -6.29 4.10
C LEU A 198 13.21 -7.09 3.39
N LEU A 199 13.36 -8.38 3.71
CA LEU A 199 14.40 -9.22 3.13
C LEU A 199 14.24 -9.43 1.62
N SER A 200 12.99 -9.47 1.14
CA SER A 200 12.65 -9.66 -0.28
C SER A 200 12.16 -8.37 -0.97
N SER A 201 12.21 -7.22 -0.29
CA SER A 201 11.72 -5.96 -0.84
C SER A 201 12.74 -5.31 -1.77
N ALA A 202 12.37 -5.12 -3.04
CA ALA A 202 13.19 -4.44 -4.03
C ALA A 202 13.22 -2.90 -3.83
N HIS A 203 12.13 -2.31 -3.35
CA HIS A 203 12.02 -0.85 -3.32
C HIS A 203 12.99 -0.17 -2.35
N PRO A 204 13.16 -0.61 -1.09
CA PRO A 204 14.18 -0.08 -0.21
C PRO A 204 15.61 -0.38 -0.67
N LEU A 205 15.82 -1.48 -1.41
CA LEU A 205 17.12 -1.81 -2.01
C LEU A 205 17.50 -0.78 -3.07
N GLU A 206 16.59 -0.57 -4.03
CA GLU A 206 16.77 0.37 -5.15
C GLU A 206 16.85 1.83 -4.68
N ALA A 207 16.12 2.18 -3.62
CA ALA A 207 16.22 3.48 -2.97
C ALA A 207 17.56 3.69 -2.21
N GLY A 208 18.33 2.63 -1.99
CA GLY A 208 19.63 2.67 -1.29
C GLY A 208 19.54 2.70 0.24
N VAL A 209 18.35 2.54 0.83
CA VAL A 209 18.13 2.64 2.29
C VAL A 209 18.03 1.27 2.99
N LEU A 210 17.98 0.17 2.24
CA LEU A 210 17.87 -1.18 2.80
C LEU A 210 18.92 -1.52 3.85
N PRO A 211 20.23 -1.22 3.68
CA PRO A 211 21.24 -1.57 4.68
C PRO A 211 21.00 -0.91 6.04
N GLU A 212 20.49 0.32 6.06
CA GLU A 212 20.17 1.05 7.30
C GLU A 212 18.91 0.51 7.94
N LEU A 213 17.86 0.28 7.16
CA LEU A 213 16.63 -0.35 7.66
C LEU A 213 16.89 -1.72 8.28
N ARG A 214 17.72 -2.56 7.65
CA ARG A 214 18.03 -3.90 8.18
C ARG A 214 18.66 -3.84 9.57
N LYS A 215 19.50 -2.84 9.87
CA LYS A 215 20.12 -2.68 11.19
C LYS A 215 19.07 -2.44 12.29
N LEU A 216 18.01 -1.71 11.96
CA LEU A 216 16.95 -1.36 12.92
C LEU A 216 16.09 -2.58 13.34
N PHE A 217 16.01 -3.61 12.49
CA PHE A 217 15.23 -4.83 12.77
C PHE A 217 16.05 -5.97 13.41
N GLN A 218 17.37 -5.84 13.55
CA GLN A 218 18.28 -6.89 14.06
C GLN A 218 18.39 -6.93 15.60
N VAL A 219 17.32 -6.57 16.33
CA VAL A 219 17.31 -6.55 17.81
C VAL A 219 17.13 -7.94 18.40
#